data_AF-A0A3C1EPJ1-F1
#
_entry.id   AF-A0A3C1EPJ1-F1
#
_cell.length_a   1.000
_cell.length_b   1.000
_cell.length_c   1.000
_cell.angle_alpha   90.00
_cell.angle_beta   90.00
_cell.angle_gamma   90.00
#
_symmetry.space_group_name_H-M   'P 1'
#
loop_
_entity.id
_entity.type
_entity.pdbx_description
1 polymer ?
#
loop_
_entity_poly.entity_id
_entity_poly.type
_entity_poly.pdbx_seq_one_letter_code
_entity_poly.pdbx_strand_id
1 'polypeptide(L)'
;MKRILPLLRGKVVQGTGLGRRLGFPTANVVVSRGKLPPLGVYRVKACWDDESRVGVCNVGVRPTLGPCGAVWVEVHIPGFDGDLYGRELEVRFLEKIRDEKRFDSLGELVEQIRRDVSAACRDRDGAATARTRPCAPGVGGKETRRSRRTAEPS
;
A
#
# COMPACT_ATOMS: atom_id res chain seq x y z
N MET A 1 -13.50 -11.40 18.20
CA MET A 1 -12.40 -11.79 17.29
C MET A 1 -11.72 -10.54 16.75
N LYS A 2 -10.42 -10.32 17.00
CA LYS A 2 -9.67 -9.19 16.41
C LYS A 2 -9.47 -9.48 14.92
N ARG A 3 -9.98 -8.61 14.05
CA ARG A 3 -9.80 -8.72 12.60
C ARG A 3 -8.34 -8.36 12.29
N ILE A 4 -7.51 -9.36 11.97
CA ILE A 4 -6.13 -9.12 11.56
C ILE A 4 -6.18 -8.56 10.14
N LEU A 5 -5.82 -7.30 9.98
CA LEU A 5 -5.67 -6.69 8.67
C LEU A 5 -4.31 -7.07 8.06
N PRO A 6 -4.24 -7.29 6.74
CA PRO A 6 -3.04 -7.78 6.10
C PRO A 6 -1.93 -6.71 6.05
N LEU A 7 -0.70 -7.18 5.81
CA LEU A 7 0.45 -6.37 5.45
C LEU A 7 0.83 -6.70 4.02
N LEU A 8 1.08 -5.68 3.21
CA LEU A 8 1.52 -5.84 1.82
C LEU A 8 2.89 -5.18 1.63
N ARG A 9 3.72 -5.76 0.76
CA ARG A 9 5.02 -5.21 0.37
C ARG A 9 5.17 -5.34 -1.13
N GLY A 10 5.65 -4.29 -1.78
CA GLY A 10 5.80 -4.29 -3.23
C GLY A 10 6.55 -3.08 -3.75
N LYS A 11 6.89 -3.11 -5.04
CA LYS A 11 7.56 -1.98 -5.69
C LYS A 11 6.55 -0.92 -6.10
N VAL A 12 6.91 0.34 -5.89
CA VAL A 12 6.16 1.47 -6.42
C VAL A 12 6.48 1.61 -7.91
N VAL A 13 5.43 1.64 -8.71
CA VAL A 13 5.50 1.75 -10.17
C VAL A 13 4.69 2.93 -10.65
N GLN A 14 4.86 3.28 -11.93
CA GLN A 14 4.09 4.33 -12.55
C GLN A 14 2.65 3.87 -12.83
N GLY A 15 1.68 4.64 -12.32
CA GLY A 15 0.25 4.46 -12.61
C GLY A 15 -0.24 5.38 -13.73
N THR A 16 -1.56 5.56 -13.82
CA THR A 16 -2.19 6.48 -14.80
C THR A 16 -1.99 7.96 -14.47
N GLY A 17 -1.59 8.27 -13.23
CA GLY A 17 -1.40 9.64 -12.76
C GLY A 17 -2.70 10.41 -12.49
N LEU A 18 -3.87 9.74 -12.49
CA LEU A 18 -5.15 10.38 -12.25
C LEU A 18 -5.19 11.10 -10.89
N GLY A 19 -4.75 10.43 -9.82
CA GLY A 19 -4.68 11.04 -8.49
C GLY A 19 -3.88 12.34 -8.47
N ARG A 20 -2.71 12.37 -9.14
CA ARG A 20 -1.88 13.58 -9.26
C ARG A 20 -2.64 14.73 -9.93
N ARG A 21 -3.38 14.46 -11.02
CA ARG A 21 -4.20 15.47 -11.71
C ARG A 21 -5.33 16.03 -10.83
N LEU A 22 -5.79 15.24 -9.85
CA LEU A 22 -6.85 15.61 -8.91
C LEU A 22 -6.30 16.24 -7.61
N GLY A 23 -4.98 16.42 -7.47
CA GLY A 23 -4.35 16.96 -6.26
C GLY A 23 -4.05 15.91 -5.17
N PHE A 24 -4.20 14.62 -5.48
CA PHE A 24 -3.96 13.50 -4.56
C PHE A 24 -2.96 12.51 -5.19
N PRO A 25 -1.66 12.85 -5.26
CA PRO A 25 -0.66 11.95 -5.85
C PRO A 25 -0.65 10.59 -5.14
N THR A 26 -0.75 9.51 -5.90
CA THR A 26 -0.78 8.13 -5.39
C THR A 26 0.45 7.34 -5.83
N ALA A 27 1.10 6.67 -4.87
CA ALA A 27 2.07 5.61 -5.12
C ALA A 27 1.30 4.34 -5.51
N ASN A 28 1.57 3.82 -6.71
CA ASN A 28 0.94 2.58 -7.19
C ASN A 28 1.87 1.43 -6.82
N VAL A 29 1.45 0.52 -5.96
CA VAL A 29 2.27 -0.60 -5.48
C VAL A 29 1.81 -1.88 -6.15
N VAL A 30 2.72 -2.53 -6.87
CA VAL A 30 2.49 -3.87 -7.42
C VAL A 30 2.85 -4.88 -6.35
N VAL A 31 1.86 -5.63 -5.87
CA VAL A 31 2.06 -6.64 -4.82
C VAL A 31 2.08 -8.04 -5.43
N SER A 32 3.16 -8.77 -5.14
CA SER A 32 3.27 -10.20 -5.43
C SER A 32 2.33 -10.96 -4.48
N ARG A 33 1.65 -12.00 -5.01
CA ARG A 33 0.68 -12.89 -4.33
C ARG A 33 0.66 -12.79 -2.79
N GLY A 34 -0.45 -12.30 -2.25
CA GLY A 34 -0.75 -12.23 -0.81
C GLY A 34 -2.27 -12.19 -0.56
N LYS A 35 -2.71 -12.42 0.68
CA LYS A 35 -4.13 -12.24 1.04
C LYS A 35 -4.45 -10.75 1.07
N LEU A 36 -5.15 -10.29 0.05
CA LEU A 36 -5.64 -8.93 -0.02
C LEU A 36 -6.84 -8.77 0.90
N PRO A 37 -7.02 -7.60 1.51
CA PRO A 37 -8.29 -7.28 2.14
C PRO A 37 -9.37 -7.14 1.06
N PRO A 38 -10.66 -7.09 1.45
CA PRO A 38 -11.73 -6.76 0.52
C PRO A 38 -11.45 -5.46 -0.25
N LEU A 39 -12.10 -5.28 -1.40
CA LEU A 39 -11.96 -4.03 -2.15
C LEU A 39 -12.48 -2.85 -1.33
N GLY A 40 -11.88 -1.68 -1.55
CA GLY A 40 -12.29 -0.44 -0.90
C GLY A 40 -11.14 0.45 -0.46
N VAL A 41 -11.50 1.44 0.35
CA VAL A 41 -10.58 2.47 0.84
C VAL A 41 -10.24 2.22 2.31
N TYR A 42 -8.96 2.34 2.62
CA TYR A 42 -8.39 1.98 3.90
C TYR A 42 -7.49 3.08 4.45
N ARG A 43 -7.50 3.25 5.78
CA ARG A 43 -6.42 3.92 6.51
C ARG A 43 -5.26 2.95 6.58
N VAL A 44 -4.08 3.39 6.16
CA VAL A 44 -2.86 2.58 6.18
C VAL A 44 -1.70 3.33 6.82
N LYS A 45 -0.70 2.57 7.26
CA LYS A 45 0.64 3.08 7.50
C LYS A 45 1.54 2.64 6.35
N ALA A 46 2.06 3.61 5.61
CA ALA A 46 3.04 3.40 4.55
C ALA A 46 4.44 3.52 5.14
N CYS A 47 5.30 2.54 4.90
CA CYS A 47 6.68 2.50 5.38
C CYS A 47 7.62 2.29 4.19
N TRP A 48 8.65 3.13 4.09
CA TRP A 48 9.73 3.02 3.11
C TRP A 48 11.01 3.48 3.79
N ASP A 49 12.11 2.77 3.53
CA ASP A 49 13.39 3.02 4.20
C ASP A 49 13.19 3.10 5.73
N ASP A 50 13.63 4.20 6.37
CA ASP A 50 13.43 4.47 7.79
C ASP A 50 12.21 5.37 8.09
N GLU A 51 11.45 5.77 7.07
CA GLU A 51 10.28 6.60 7.20
C GLU A 51 8.99 5.79 7.30
N SER A 52 8.03 6.33 8.05
CA SER A 52 6.66 5.84 8.00
C SER A 52 5.65 6.95 8.22
N ARG A 53 4.57 6.93 7.44
CA ARG A 53 3.50 7.94 7.49
C ARG A 53 2.13 7.29 7.35
N VAL A 54 1.12 7.91 7.94
CA VAL A 54 -0.29 7.54 7.73
C VAL A 54 -0.71 7.98 6.33
N GLY A 55 -1.48 7.14 5.66
CA GLY A 55 -2.01 7.42 4.34
C GLY A 55 -3.37 6.79 4.09
N VAL A 56 -3.90 7.07 2.91
CA VAL A 56 -5.11 6.46 2.36
C VAL A 56 -4.70 5.47 1.29
N CYS A 57 -5.22 4.24 1.36
CA CYS A 57 -4.98 3.21 0.37
C CYS A 57 -6.29 2.82 -0.30
N ASN A 58 -6.32 2.85 -1.62
CA ASN A 58 -7.35 2.20 -2.40
C ASN A 58 -6.87 0.80 -2.83
N VAL A 59 -7.67 -0.22 -2.51
CA VAL A 59 -7.46 -1.59 -2.95
C VAL A 59 -8.44 -1.88 -4.08
N GLY A 60 -7.91 -1.89 -5.31
CA GLY A 60 -8.67 -2.16 -6.52
C GLY A 60 -8.09 -3.33 -7.32
N VAL A 61 -8.87 -3.84 -8.27
CA VAL A 61 -8.38 -4.82 -9.26
C VAL A 61 -8.18 -4.10 -10.58
N ARG A 62 -6.98 -4.22 -11.16
CA ARG A 62 -6.73 -3.76 -12.54
C ARG A 62 -6.71 -4.99 -13.45
N PRO A 63 -7.82 -5.31 -14.16
CA PRO A 63 -7.91 -6.54 -14.92
C PRO A 63 -6.99 -6.61 -16.15
N THR A 64 -6.45 -5.47 -16.62
CA THR A 64 -5.93 -5.36 -17.99
C THR A 64 -4.45 -5.02 -18.14
N LEU A 65 -3.68 -4.77 -17.08
CA LEU A 65 -2.26 -4.37 -17.20
C LEU A 65 -1.38 -5.05 -16.14
N GLY A 66 -0.78 -6.19 -16.52
CA GLY A 66 0.13 -7.01 -15.73
C GLY A 66 -0.11 -8.51 -15.99
N PRO A 67 0.79 -9.42 -15.55
CA PRO A 67 0.49 -10.84 -15.55
C PRO A 67 -0.83 -11.07 -14.81
N CYS A 68 -1.76 -11.81 -15.43
CA CYS A 68 -3.10 -12.05 -14.91
C CYS A 68 -3.09 -12.29 -13.38
N GLY A 69 -3.70 -11.39 -12.62
CA GLY A 69 -3.82 -11.51 -11.15
C GLY A 69 -2.86 -10.67 -10.30
N ALA A 70 -2.06 -9.77 -10.88
CA ALA A 70 -1.35 -8.75 -10.09
C ALA A 70 -2.36 -7.74 -9.51
N VAL A 71 -2.30 -7.52 -8.19
CA VAL A 71 -3.12 -6.49 -7.53
C VAL A 71 -2.31 -5.25 -7.30
N TRP A 72 -2.98 -4.13 -7.52
CA TRP A 72 -2.44 -2.80 -7.43
C TRP A 72 -3.12 -2.13 -6.26
N VAL A 73 -2.31 -1.64 -5.31
CA VAL A 73 -2.83 -0.76 -4.27
C VAL A 73 -2.32 0.65 -4.53
N GLU A 74 -3.22 1.62 -4.44
CA GLU A 74 -2.90 3.02 -4.66
C GLU A 74 -2.85 3.73 -3.31
N VAL A 75 -1.65 4.17 -2.90
CA VAL A 75 -1.43 4.80 -1.61
C VAL A 75 -1.19 6.29 -1.78
N HIS A 76 -2.07 7.11 -1.23
CA HIS A 76 -1.86 8.55 -1.06
C HIS A 76 -1.30 8.82 0.33
N ILE A 77 -0.17 9.54 0.41
CA ILE A 77 0.50 9.93 1.65
C ILE A 77 0.37 11.45 1.80
N PRO A 78 -0.54 11.95 2.65
CA PRO A 78 -0.72 13.38 2.84
C PRO A 78 0.56 14.08 3.30
N GLY A 79 0.87 15.23 2.70
CA GLY A 79 2.06 16.02 3.04
C GLY A 79 3.40 15.39 2.64
N PHE A 80 3.39 14.37 1.76
CA PHE A 80 4.59 13.85 1.12
C PHE A 80 4.67 14.34 -0.33
N ASP A 81 5.79 14.97 -0.67
CA ASP A 81 6.08 15.61 -1.96
C ASP A 81 7.27 14.98 -2.70
N GLY A 82 7.89 13.94 -2.12
CA GLY A 82 9.00 13.20 -2.71
C GLY A 82 8.58 12.17 -3.77
N ASP A 83 9.58 11.44 -4.27
CA ASP A 83 9.39 10.35 -5.23
C ASP A 83 9.73 8.98 -4.61
N LEU A 84 8.80 8.04 -4.77
CA LEU A 84 8.93 6.65 -4.31
C LEU A 84 9.09 5.68 -5.48
N TYR A 85 9.09 6.11 -6.75
CA TYR A 85 9.20 5.20 -7.90
C TYR A 85 10.43 4.31 -7.80
N GLY A 86 10.24 3.02 -8.10
CA GLY A 86 11.28 2.00 -8.01
C GLY A 86 11.62 1.56 -6.58
N ARG A 87 11.21 2.30 -5.55
CA ARG A 87 11.39 1.92 -4.15
C ARG A 87 10.38 0.85 -3.75
N GLU A 88 10.74 0.15 -2.69
CA GLU A 88 9.85 -0.79 -2.05
C GLU A 88 9.02 -0.09 -0.97
N LEU A 89 7.71 -0.31 -1.01
CA LEU A 89 6.77 0.24 -0.05
C LEU A 89 6.10 -0.90 0.71
N GLU A 90 6.17 -0.84 2.03
CA GLU A 90 5.37 -1.67 2.92
C GLU A 90 4.10 -0.92 3.30
N VAL A 91 2.94 -1.57 3.14
CA VAL A 91 1.62 -1.02 3.40
C VAL A 91 0.95 -1.85 4.50
N ARG A 92 0.83 -1.27 5.69
CA ARG A 92 0.14 -1.88 6.83
C ARG A 92 -1.29 -1.36 6.92
N PHE A 93 -2.26 -2.25 6.81
CA PHE A 93 -3.66 -1.87 6.90
C PHE A 93 -4.08 -1.64 8.35
N LEU A 94 -4.67 -0.48 8.64
CA LEU A 94 -5.09 -0.08 9.99
C LEU A 94 -6.60 -0.17 10.16
N GLU A 95 -7.37 0.36 9.20
CA GLU A 95 -8.82 0.40 9.27
C GLU A 95 -9.43 0.47 7.87
N LYS A 96 -10.61 -0.13 7.66
CA LYS A 96 -11.41 0.11 6.45
C LYS A 96 -12.23 1.38 6.63
N ILE A 97 -12.09 2.34 5.71
CA ILE A 97 -12.85 3.59 5.69
C ILE A 97 -14.20 3.38 4.99
N ARG A 98 -14.20 2.74 3.82
CA ARG A 98 -15.40 2.45 3.05
C ARG A 98 -15.18 1.37 1.98
N ASP A 99 -16.26 0.83 1.45
CA ASP A 99 -16.26 0.07 0.20
C ASP A 99 -16.01 0.98 -1.02
N GLU A 100 -15.73 0.35 -2.17
CA GLU A 100 -15.66 1.06 -3.45
C GLU A 100 -17.01 1.70 -3.78
N LYS A 101 -16.97 2.87 -4.40
CA LYS A 101 -18.16 3.64 -4.77
C LYS A 101 -17.93 4.23 -6.15
N ARG A 102 -18.96 4.16 -7.01
CA ARG A 102 -19.01 4.88 -8.29
C ARG A 102 -19.50 6.31 -8.04
N PHE A 103 -18.99 7.25 -8.82
CA PHE A 103 -19.36 8.66 -8.76
C PHE A 103 -19.85 9.10 -10.14
N ASP A 104 -20.88 9.94 -10.13
CA ASP A 104 -21.52 10.40 -11.37
C ASP A 104 -20.82 11.65 -11.92
N SER A 105 -19.93 12.26 -11.12
CA SER A 105 -19.10 13.38 -11.55
C SER A 105 -17.70 13.38 -10.95
N LEU A 106 -16.78 14.10 -11.60
CA LEU A 106 -15.43 14.32 -11.09
C LEU A 106 -15.44 15.11 -9.77
N GLY A 107 -16.37 16.07 -9.62
CA GLY A 107 -16.52 16.86 -8.40
C GLY A 107 -16.85 15.98 -7.19
N GLU A 108 -17.82 15.07 -7.34
CA GLU A 108 -18.17 14.13 -6.28
C GLU A 108 -17.01 13.21 -5.88
N LEU A 109 -16.23 12.74 -6.85
CA LEU A 109 -15.04 11.94 -6.60
C LEU A 109 -14.01 12.72 -5.76
N VAL A 110 -13.71 13.97 -6.15
CA VAL A 110 -12.76 14.83 -5.43
C VAL A 110 -13.22 15.08 -3.99
N GLU A 111 -14.51 15.42 -3.80
CA GLU A 111 -15.08 15.62 -2.47
C GLU A 111 -15.06 14.35 -1.62
N GLN A 112 -15.22 13.17 -2.23
CA GLN A 112 -15.07 11.93 -1.50
C GLN A 112 -13.61 11.68 -1.11
N ILE A 113 -12.65 11.89 -1.99
CA ILE A 113 -11.23 11.68 -1.69
C ILE A 113 -10.81 12.61 -0.53
N ARG A 114 -11.25 13.87 -0.51
CA ARG A 114 -11.02 14.80 0.60
C ARG A 114 -11.54 14.25 1.94
N ARG A 115 -12.75 13.69 1.93
CA ARG A 115 -13.36 13.06 3.11
C ARG A 115 -12.59 11.82 3.55
N ASP A 116 -12.13 11.00 2.62
CA ASP A 116 -11.35 9.80 2.89
C ASP A 116 -9.98 10.16 3.52
N VAL A 117 -9.29 11.17 3.00
CA VAL A 117 -8.03 11.71 3.55
C VAL A 117 -8.25 12.27 4.95
N SER A 118 -9.27 13.11 5.13
CA SER A 118 -9.62 13.65 6.43
C SER A 118 -9.91 12.53 7.44
N ALA A 119 -10.67 11.50 7.05
CA ALA A 119 -10.98 10.37 7.92
C ALA A 119 -9.74 9.56 8.34
N ALA A 120 -8.79 9.35 7.42
CA ALA A 120 -7.53 8.66 7.71
C ALA A 120 -6.59 9.45 8.63
N CYS A 121 -6.59 10.78 8.50
CA CYS A 121 -5.76 11.70 9.27
C CYS A 121 -6.36 12.10 10.62
N ARG A 122 -7.63 11.75 10.91
CA ARG A 122 -8.17 11.94 12.26
C ARG A 122 -7.29 11.18 13.24
N ASP A 123 -6.74 11.88 14.22
CA ASP A 123 -5.98 11.28 15.31
C ASP A 123 -6.90 10.36 16.11
N ARG A 124 -6.85 9.07 15.75
CA ARG A 124 -7.53 7.99 16.46
C ARG A 124 -6.58 7.21 17.36
N ASP A 125 -5.29 7.51 17.23
CA ASP A 125 -4.21 6.93 18.02
C ASP A 125 -3.70 8.02 18.97
N GLY A 126 -3.77 7.77 20.29
CA GLY A 126 -3.09 8.57 21.31
C GLY A 126 -1.57 8.42 21.26
N ALA A 127 -0.96 8.69 20.12
CA ALA A 127 0.48 8.62 19.91
C ALA A 127 0.91 9.67 18.88
N ALA A 128 1.25 10.85 19.41
CA ALA A 128 2.17 11.85 18.90
C ALA A 128 2.41 11.87 17.38
N THR A 129 1.83 12.89 16.75
CA THR A 129 2.43 13.62 15.64
C THR A 129 3.94 13.81 15.85
N ALA A 130 4.69 13.59 14.77
CA ALA A 130 6.12 13.87 14.58
C ALA A 130 7.15 12.78 14.97
N ARG A 131 7.90 12.40 13.93
CA ARG A 131 9.17 11.65 13.85
C ARG A 131 9.09 10.12 13.78
N THR A 132 9.37 9.63 12.56
CA THR A 132 10.36 8.59 12.27
C THR A 132 10.54 7.57 13.39
N ARG A 133 9.61 6.60 13.47
CA ARG A 133 9.96 5.30 14.03
C ARG A 133 10.39 4.43 12.84
N PRO A 134 11.67 3.99 12.79
CA PRO A 134 12.12 3.11 11.73
C PRO A 134 11.28 1.84 11.72
N CYS A 135 10.90 1.41 10.53
CA CYS A 135 10.27 0.10 10.38
C CYS A 135 11.35 -0.93 10.72
N ALA A 136 11.13 -1.76 11.74
CA ALA A 136 12.10 -2.80 12.10
C ALA A 136 12.40 -3.65 10.84
N PRO A 137 13.67 -3.92 10.52
CA PRO A 137 14.02 -4.65 9.30
C PRO A 137 13.36 -6.04 9.35
N GLY A 138 12.48 -6.29 8.39
CA GLY A 138 11.84 -7.59 8.22
C GLY A 138 12.92 -8.67 8.05
N VAL A 139 12.89 -9.66 8.92
CA VAL A 139 13.82 -10.79 8.96
C VAL A 139 13.79 -11.48 7.59
N GLY A 140 14.82 -11.24 6.77
CA GLY A 140 15.03 -11.93 5.51
C GLY A 140 15.20 -13.42 5.77
N GLY A 141 14.32 -14.23 5.17
CA GLY A 141 14.40 -15.68 5.23
C GLY A 141 15.75 -16.14 4.68
N LYS A 142 16.53 -16.84 5.50
CA LYS A 142 17.66 -17.63 5.02
C LYS A 142 17.10 -18.86 4.33
N GLU A 143 17.01 -18.83 3.00
CA GLU A 143 16.91 -20.04 2.18
C GLU A 143 18.24 -20.80 2.31
N THR A 144 18.28 -21.79 3.19
CA THR A 144 19.37 -22.77 3.21
C THR A 144 19.22 -23.68 2.00
N ARG A 145 20.07 -23.42 1.02
CA ARG A 145 20.35 -24.19 -0.18
C ARG A 145 20.35 -25.70 0.13
N ARG A 146 19.36 -26.44 -0.39
CA ARG A 146 19.40 -27.91 -0.47
C ARG A 146 20.51 -28.31 -1.45
N SER A 147 21.58 -28.92 -0.95
CA SER A 147 22.53 -29.69 -1.75
C SER A 147 22.27 -31.19 -1.53
N ARG A 148 21.56 -31.82 -2.46
CA ARG A 148 21.62 -33.27 -2.72
C ARG A 148 21.63 -33.47 -4.24
N ARG A 149 22.73 -34.02 -4.74
CA ARG A 149 22.91 -34.86 -5.94
C ARG A 149 24.41 -35.20 -6.00
N THR A 150 24.78 -36.39 -5.54
CA THR A 150 25.09 -37.59 -6.36
C THR A 150 26.36 -37.43 -7.19
N ALA A 151 27.41 -38.13 -6.77
CA ALA A 151 28.46 -38.65 -7.63
C ALA A 151 29.01 -39.93 -6.96
N GLU A 152 28.68 -41.09 -7.54
CA GLU A 152 29.51 -42.29 -7.44
C GLU A 152 30.87 -42.01 -8.09
N PRO A 153 31.93 -42.72 -7.70
CA PRO A 153 32.44 -43.68 -8.69
C PRO A 153 33.09 -44.95 -8.12
N SER A 154 33.11 -45.95 -9.00
CA SER A 154 33.96 -47.17 -9.10
C SER A 154 33.55 -48.40 -8.30
#